data_AF-A0A1X7AJT4-F1
#
_entry.id   AF-A0A1X7AJT4-F1
#
_cell.length_a   1.000
_cell.length_b   1.000
_cell.length_c   1.000
_cell.angle_alpha   90.00
_cell.angle_beta   90.00
_cell.angle_gamma   90.00
#
_symmetry.space_group_name_H-M   'P 1'
#
loop_
_entity.id
_entity.type
_entity.pdbx_description
1 polymer ?
#
loop_
_entity_poly.entity_id
_entity_poly.type
_entity_poly.pdbx_seq_one_letter_code
_entity_poly.pdbx_strand_id
1 'polypeptide(L)'
;MYVHGCIRPWLSALLWCVLATAFLGLTLSGCSTSPLPSGHKRSHTSWTNFGEAKKAYDKVIVGKSDFRELKELGFDPFSIPNVKRLTYLDVINFFMPNPAIQVDQLAPGLQQCIFARARCFGVEAWPKVRNKKRYGNVMLDLMDFQKNEEITGWEFRSVIVLVDNRVVFKIWSGTPQILEYNDERNPLGPIQGASDYFLD
;
A
#
# COMPACT_ATOMS: atom_id res chain seq x y z
N MET A 1 -51.34 -29.16 57.10
CA MET A 1 -50.34 -28.79 58.12
C MET A 1 -49.17 -28.15 57.38
N TYR A 2 -49.24 -26.84 57.15
CA TYR A 2 -48.20 -26.07 56.45
C TYR A 2 -47.14 -25.65 57.46
N VAL A 3 -45.93 -26.19 57.33
CA VAL A 3 -44.78 -25.78 58.15
C VAL A 3 -44.14 -24.58 57.47
N HIS A 4 -44.46 -23.37 57.95
CA HIS A 4 -43.74 -22.15 57.55
C HIS A 4 -42.35 -22.16 58.19
N GLY A 5 -41.35 -22.60 57.42
CA GLY A 5 -39.94 -22.42 57.75
C GLY A 5 -39.58 -20.94 57.68
N CYS A 6 -39.26 -20.37 58.85
CA CYS A 6 -38.79 -19.00 58.99
C CYS A 6 -37.35 -18.89 58.46
N ILE A 7 -37.19 -18.60 57.16
CA ILE A 7 -35.89 -18.31 56.56
C ILE A 7 -35.44 -16.95 57.09
N ARG A 8 -34.32 -16.93 57.82
CA ARG A 8 -33.75 -15.70 58.39
C ARG A 8 -33.38 -14.71 57.26
N PRO A 9 -33.84 -13.45 57.28
CA PRO A 9 -33.71 -12.49 56.17
C PRO A 9 -32.26 -12.07 55.86
N TRP A 10 -31.32 -12.32 56.77
CA TRP A 10 -29.89 -12.04 56.60
C TRP A 10 -29.18 -12.97 55.59
N LEU A 11 -29.67 -14.21 55.41
CA LEU A 11 -29.06 -15.23 54.55
C LEU A 11 -29.41 -14.99 53.08
N SER A 12 -30.64 -14.53 52.80
CA SER A 12 -31.06 -14.09 51.46
C SER A 12 -30.35 -12.81 51.00
N ALA A 13 -30.10 -11.88 51.93
CA ALA A 13 -29.39 -10.63 51.63
C ALA A 13 -27.90 -10.89 51.27
N LEU A 14 -27.23 -11.77 52.00
CA LEU A 14 -25.86 -12.21 51.69
C LEU A 14 -25.77 -12.91 50.33
N LEU A 15 -26.74 -13.77 50.00
CA LEU A 15 -26.81 -14.46 48.71
C LEU A 15 -27.01 -13.50 47.52
N TRP A 16 -27.86 -12.48 47.69
CA TRP A 16 -28.03 -11.43 46.68
C TRP A 16 -26.81 -10.51 46.52
N CYS A 17 -26.12 -10.18 47.61
CA CYS A 17 -24.85 -9.43 47.54
C CYS A 17 -23.76 -10.22 46.80
N VAL A 18 -23.65 -11.53 47.04
CA VAL A 18 -22.68 -12.40 46.35
C VAL A 18 -23.02 -12.57 44.86
N LEU A 19 -24.32 -12.71 44.53
CA LEU A 19 -24.77 -12.76 43.12
C LEU A 19 -24.55 -11.42 42.40
N ALA A 20 -24.78 -10.29 43.07
CA ALA A 20 -24.55 -8.96 42.49
C ALA A 20 -23.06 -8.67 42.26
N THR A 21 -22.18 -9.08 43.18
CA THR A 21 -20.71 -8.93 43.01
C THR A 21 -20.16 -9.88 41.94
N ALA A 22 -20.69 -11.10 41.84
CA ALA A 22 -20.33 -12.02 40.75
C ALA A 22 -20.78 -11.49 39.38
N PHE A 23 -22.00 -10.93 39.27
CA PHE A 23 -22.50 -10.32 38.03
C PHE A 23 -21.68 -9.11 37.62
N LEU A 24 -21.28 -8.25 38.58
CA LEU A 24 -20.43 -7.09 38.31
C LEU A 24 -19.03 -7.50 37.83
N GLY A 25 -18.44 -8.56 38.40
CA GLY A 25 -17.14 -9.11 37.98
C GLY A 25 -17.12 -9.64 36.54
N LEU A 26 -18.22 -10.25 36.08
CA LEU A 26 -18.37 -10.77 34.71
C LEU A 26 -18.54 -9.64 33.67
N THR A 27 -19.08 -8.49 34.05
CA THR A 27 -19.23 -7.32 33.14
C THR A 27 -17.95 -6.52 32.93
N LEU A 28 -16.96 -6.64 33.82
CA LEU A 28 -15.67 -5.94 33.72
C LEU A 28 -14.60 -6.71 32.94
N SER A 29 -14.83 -7.99 32.62
CA SER A 29 -13.92 -8.83 31.82
C SER A 29 -14.04 -8.66 30.30
N GLY A 30 -14.88 -7.75 29.82
CA GLY A 30 -15.05 -7.49 28.38
C GLY A 30 -14.42 -6.16 27.98
N CYS A 31 -13.17 -6.17 27.49
CA CYS A 31 -12.60 -5.22 26.51
C CYS A 31 -11.05 -5.32 26.49
N SER A 32 -10.48 -6.38 25.92
CA SER A 32 -9.04 -6.34 25.58
C SER A 32 -8.66 -7.11 24.30
N THR A 33 -9.58 -7.80 23.66
CA THR A 33 -9.29 -8.57 22.44
C THR A 33 -10.25 -8.22 21.31
N SER A 34 -10.34 -6.93 20.96
CA SER A 34 -10.89 -6.57 19.65
C SER A 34 -9.72 -6.52 18.66
N PRO A 35 -9.73 -7.32 17.57
CA PRO A 35 -8.68 -7.24 16.56
C PRO A 35 -8.70 -5.84 15.93
N LEU A 36 -7.56 -5.15 16.01
CA LEU A 36 -7.40 -3.85 15.34
C LEU A 36 -7.58 -4.01 13.81
N PRO A 37 -8.13 -3.00 13.12
CA PRO A 37 -8.27 -3.03 11.68
C PRO A 37 -6.92 -3.27 10.97
N SER A 38 -6.93 -4.10 9.94
CA SER A 38 -5.80 -4.26 9.02
C SER A 38 -6.26 -3.99 7.60
N GLY A 39 -5.38 -3.41 6.79
CA GLY A 39 -5.69 -3.01 5.42
C GLY A 39 -4.64 -3.54 4.46
N HIS A 40 -5.05 -4.03 3.30
CA HIS A 40 -4.14 -4.49 2.25
C HIS A 40 -4.43 -3.70 0.97
N LYS A 41 -3.43 -2.97 0.46
CA LYS A 41 -3.50 -2.31 -0.84
C LYS A 41 -2.57 -3.02 -1.79
N ARG A 42 -3.14 -3.80 -2.72
CA ARG A 42 -2.42 -4.47 -3.79
C ARG A 42 -2.84 -3.88 -5.12
N SER A 43 -1.87 -3.42 -5.90
CA SER A 43 -2.09 -3.18 -7.33
C SER A 43 -2.09 -4.53 -8.04
N HIS A 44 -3.08 -4.79 -8.92
CA HIS A 44 -3.02 -5.96 -9.80
C HIS A 44 -1.85 -5.78 -10.78
N THR A 45 -0.92 -6.72 -10.78
CA THR A 45 0.32 -6.70 -11.56
C THR A 45 0.66 -8.13 -11.98
N SER A 46 1.54 -8.30 -12.97
CA SER A 46 1.98 -9.64 -13.40
C SER A 46 2.97 -10.31 -12.46
N TRP A 47 3.46 -9.60 -11.44
CA TRP A 47 4.55 -10.07 -10.57
C TRP A 47 4.13 -10.06 -9.10
N THR A 48 4.38 -11.17 -8.41
CA THR A 48 3.95 -11.37 -7.02
C THR A 48 4.87 -10.67 -6.03
N ASN A 49 6.15 -10.56 -6.37
CA ASN A 49 7.17 -9.94 -5.52
C ASN A 49 8.18 -9.14 -6.34
N PHE A 50 8.94 -8.30 -5.64
CA PHE A 50 10.00 -7.48 -6.24
C PHE A 50 11.00 -8.29 -7.06
N GLY A 51 11.42 -9.46 -6.57
CA GLY A 51 12.40 -10.30 -7.24
C GLY A 51 11.91 -10.84 -8.58
N GLU A 52 10.62 -11.17 -8.67
CA GLU A 52 9.98 -11.62 -9.91
C GLU A 52 9.92 -10.50 -10.96
N ALA A 53 9.50 -9.29 -10.55
CA ALA A 53 9.51 -8.11 -11.41
C ALA A 53 10.93 -7.78 -11.91
N LYS A 54 11.92 -7.84 -11.02
CA LYS A 54 13.32 -7.62 -11.36
C LYS A 54 13.84 -8.69 -12.34
N LYS A 55 13.52 -9.96 -12.12
CA LYS A 55 13.88 -11.06 -13.02
C LYS A 55 13.27 -10.88 -14.42
N ALA A 56 12.02 -10.45 -14.51
CA ALA A 56 11.38 -10.15 -15.80
C ALA A 56 12.07 -8.98 -16.50
N TYR A 57 12.36 -7.90 -15.77
CA TYR A 57 13.11 -6.75 -16.29
C TYR A 57 14.53 -7.13 -16.78
N ASP A 58 15.20 -8.03 -16.08
CA ASP A 58 16.57 -8.46 -16.42
C ASP A 58 16.64 -9.26 -17.72
N LYS A 59 15.57 -9.96 -18.09
CA LYS A 59 15.47 -10.66 -19.37
C LYS A 59 15.41 -9.72 -20.58
N VAL A 60 14.97 -8.49 -20.41
CA VAL A 60 14.88 -7.51 -21.51
C VAL A 60 16.28 -7.04 -21.92
N ILE A 61 16.70 -7.26 -23.16
CA ILE A 61 18.03 -6.89 -23.65
C ILE A 61 17.92 -5.73 -24.64
N VAL A 62 18.64 -4.64 -24.36
CA VAL A 62 18.71 -3.47 -25.25
C VAL A 62 19.28 -3.87 -26.61
N GLY A 63 18.63 -3.42 -27.68
CA GLY A 63 18.99 -3.71 -29.08
C GLY A 63 18.58 -5.08 -29.59
N LYS A 64 18.12 -6.00 -28.72
CA LYS A 64 17.69 -7.35 -29.10
C LYS A 64 16.20 -7.57 -28.86
N SER A 65 15.72 -7.23 -27.68
CA SER A 65 14.33 -7.45 -27.30
C SER A 65 13.37 -6.55 -28.09
N ASP A 66 12.19 -7.11 -28.36
CA ASP A 66 11.11 -6.43 -29.08
C ASP A 66 9.86 -6.27 -28.19
N PHE A 67 8.89 -5.50 -28.67
CA PHE A 67 7.66 -5.24 -27.90
C PHE A 67 6.85 -6.51 -27.60
N ARG A 68 6.94 -7.57 -28.43
CA ARG A 68 6.22 -8.83 -28.18
C ARG A 68 6.84 -9.56 -26.99
N GLU A 69 8.17 -9.64 -26.95
CA GLU A 69 8.89 -10.21 -25.81
C GLU A 69 8.58 -9.44 -24.52
N LEU A 70 8.48 -8.10 -24.58
CA LEU A 70 8.04 -7.30 -23.43
C LEU A 70 6.67 -7.73 -22.89
N LYS A 71 5.70 -7.97 -23.80
CA LYS A 71 4.36 -8.42 -23.39
C LYS A 71 4.39 -9.78 -22.70
N GLU A 72 5.16 -10.72 -23.24
CA GLU A 72 5.35 -12.05 -22.64
C GLU A 72 5.96 -11.97 -21.23
N LEU A 73 6.79 -10.96 -20.98
CA LEU A 73 7.41 -10.69 -19.69
C LEU A 73 6.52 -9.92 -18.70
N GLY A 74 5.33 -9.49 -19.11
CA GLY A 74 4.39 -8.74 -18.27
C GLY A 74 4.43 -7.21 -18.45
N PHE A 75 5.14 -6.70 -19.46
CA PHE A 75 5.19 -5.27 -19.78
C PHE A 75 4.22 -4.92 -20.91
N ASP A 76 2.92 -5.27 -20.74
CA ASP A 76 1.86 -4.95 -21.70
C ASP A 76 0.86 -3.91 -21.15
N PRO A 77 0.89 -2.65 -21.62
CA PRO A 77 -0.03 -1.62 -21.16
C PRO A 77 -1.49 -1.84 -21.59
N PHE A 78 -1.77 -2.78 -22.50
CA PHE A 78 -3.11 -3.02 -23.01
C PHE A 78 -3.84 -4.16 -22.30
N SER A 79 -3.10 -5.07 -21.64
CA SER A 79 -3.67 -6.23 -20.98
C SER A 79 -3.40 -6.28 -19.48
N ILE A 80 -2.38 -5.56 -18.99
CA ILE A 80 -1.93 -5.64 -17.60
C ILE A 80 -2.19 -4.29 -16.91
N PRO A 81 -2.94 -4.27 -15.78
CA PRO A 81 -3.17 -3.05 -15.02
C PRO A 81 -1.86 -2.46 -14.48
N ASN A 82 -1.83 -1.14 -14.28
CA ASN A 82 -0.67 -0.42 -13.74
C ASN A 82 0.61 -0.52 -14.61
N VAL A 83 0.43 -0.89 -15.88
CA VAL A 83 1.42 -0.72 -16.94
C VAL A 83 0.93 0.38 -17.87
N LYS A 84 1.73 1.43 -18.06
CA LYS A 84 1.39 2.62 -18.83
C LYS A 84 2.23 2.71 -20.09
N ARG A 85 1.59 3.04 -21.21
CA ARG A 85 2.30 3.44 -22.44
C ARG A 85 2.66 4.93 -22.33
N LEU A 86 3.93 5.24 -22.53
CA LEU A 86 4.46 6.59 -22.58
C LEU A 86 4.63 7.03 -24.03
N THR A 87 4.20 8.25 -24.36
CA THR A 87 4.53 8.90 -25.63
C THR A 87 5.96 9.43 -25.61
N TYR A 88 6.50 9.88 -26.75
CA TYR A 88 7.81 10.53 -26.78
C TYR A 88 7.87 11.80 -25.88
N LEU A 89 6.73 12.50 -25.70
CA LEU A 89 6.64 13.65 -24.79
C LEU A 89 6.71 13.22 -23.33
N ASP A 90 6.05 12.12 -22.98
CA ASP A 90 6.15 11.54 -21.63
C ASP A 90 7.59 11.09 -21.33
N VAL A 91 8.28 10.49 -22.32
CA VAL A 91 9.71 10.13 -22.20
C VAL A 91 10.56 11.38 -21.97
N ILE A 92 10.31 12.48 -22.71
CA ILE A 92 10.99 13.76 -22.48
C ILE A 92 10.73 14.26 -21.05
N ASN A 93 9.49 14.30 -20.58
CA ASN A 93 9.17 14.75 -19.24
C ASN A 93 9.80 13.88 -18.14
N PHE A 94 9.96 12.59 -18.40
CA PHE A 94 10.58 11.66 -17.46
C PHE A 94 12.10 11.84 -17.36
N PHE A 95 12.79 12.00 -18.49
CA PHE A 95 14.26 12.02 -18.55
C PHE A 95 14.87 13.44 -18.60
N MET A 96 14.07 14.44 -18.95
CA MET A 96 14.45 15.86 -19.01
C MET A 96 13.45 16.71 -18.21
N PRO A 97 13.31 16.50 -16.89
CA PRO A 97 12.37 17.26 -16.06
C PRO A 97 12.73 18.75 -15.95
N ASN A 98 13.95 19.14 -16.32
CA ASN A 98 14.42 20.52 -16.34
C ASN A 98 14.91 20.86 -17.77
N PRO A 99 14.53 22.02 -18.34
CA PRO A 99 14.98 22.47 -19.66
C PRO A 99 16.50 22.66 -19.80
N ALA A 100 17.27 22.67 -18.71
CA ALA A 100 18.73 22.71 -18.75
C ALA A 100 19.37 21.39 -19.24
N ILE A 101 18.63 20.28 -19.21
CA ILE A 101 19.12 18.98 -19.69
C ILE A 101 18.98 18.93 -21.20
N GLN A 102 20.11 18.79 -21.88
CA GLN A 102 20.17 18.75 -23.33
C GLN A 102 20.10 17.30 -23.84
N VAL A 103 19.54 17.11 -25.03
CA VAL A 103 19.32 15.78 -25.61
C VAL A 103 20.65 15.03 -25.81
N ASP A 104 21.72 15.73 -26.20
CA ASP A 104 23.06 15.16 -26.40
C ASP A 104 23.71 14.59 -25.13
N GLN A 105 23.25 15.01 -23.94
CA GLN A 105 23.69 14.49 -22.64
C GLN A 105 22.97 13.19 -22.24
N LEU A 106 21.89 12.82 -22.93
CA LEU A 106 21.14 11.60 -22.64
C LEU A 106 21.84 10.35 -23.18
N ALA A 107 21.45 9.18 -22.66
CA ALA A 107 21.92 7.91 -23.22
C ALA A 107 21.55 7.78 -24.72
N PRO A 108 22.38 7.16 -25.57
CA PRO A 108 22.16 7.09 -27.01
C PRO A 108 20.78 6.59 -27.43
N GLY A 109 20.22 5.60 -26.71
CA GLY A 109 18.87 5.09 -26.98
C GLY A 109 17.75 6.10 -26.69
N LEU A 110 17.92 6.98 -25.70
CA LEU A 110 16.97 8.07 -25.43
C LEU A 110 17.07 9.17 -26.49
N GLN A 111 18.29 9.50 -26.93
CA GLN A 111 18.49 10.41 -28.06
C GLN A 111 17.75 9.90 -29.30
N GLN A 112 17.98 8.63 -29.64
CA GLN A 112 17.32 7.96 -30.76
C GLN A 112 15.79 8.03 -30.65
N CYS A 113 15.24 7.79 -29.45
CA CYS A 113 13.81 7.92 -29.19
C CYS A 113 13.27 9.33 -29.48
N ILE A 114 13.92 10.36 -28.92
CA ILE A 114 13.48 11.76 -29.05
C ILE A 114 13.50 12.19 -30.52
N PHE A 115 14.55 11.82 -31.27
CA PHE A 115 14.64 12.10 -32.70
C PHE A 115 13.62 11.30 -33.54
N ALA A 116 13.23 10.10 -33.10
CA ALA A 116 12.26 9.25 -33.80
C ALA A 116 10.79 9.68 -33.63
N ARG A 117 10.48 10.55 -32.65
CA ARG A 117 9.15 11.14 -32.40
C ARG A 117 8.05 10.09 -32.30
N ALA A 118 7.08 10.09 -33.22
CA ALA A 118 5.92 9.19 -33.22
C ALA A 118 6.27 7.70 -33.29
N ARG A 119 7.48 7.36 -33.78
CA ARG A 119 7.99 5.98 -33.81
C ARG A 119 8.58 5.53 -32.46
N CYS A 120 8.77 6.46 -31.53
CA CYS A 120 9.18 6.16 -30.16
C CYS A 120 7.99 6.09 -29.21
N PHE A 121 8.04 5.10 -28.31
CA PHE A 121 7.19 5.06 -27.12
C PHE A 121 7.93 4.39 -25.97
N GLY A 122 7.51 4.69 -24.75
CA GLY A 122 7.94 3.99 -23.55
C GLY A 122 6.86 3.06 -23.01
N VAL A 123 7.28 2.10 -22.20
CA VAL A 123 6.42 1.27 -21.36
C VAL A 123 6.89 1.44 -19.93
N GLU A 124 6.04 2.02 -19.10
CA GLU A 124 6.25 2.16 -17.67
C GLU A 124 5.47 1.06 -16.95
N ALA A 125 6.13 0.28 -16.11
CA ALA A 125 5.46 -0.60 -15.17
C ALA A 125 5.78 -0.14 -13.75
N TRP A 126 4.75 0.10 -12.93
CA TRP A 126 4.92 0.56 -11.55
C TRP A 126 4.11 -0.28 -10.55
N PRO A 127 4.39 -1.59 -10.43
CA PRO A 127 3.80 -2.42 -9.38
C PRO A 127 4.17 -1.92 -7.98
N LYS A 128 3.14 -1.79 -7.13
CA LYS A 128 3.28 -1.41 -5.72
C LYS A 128 2.35 -2.24 -4.83
N VAL A 129 2.94 -2.85 -3.81
CA VAL A 129 2.23 -3.62 -2.79
C VAL A 129 2.51 -3.00 -1.44
N ARG A 130 1.45 -2.63 -0.71
CA ARG A 130 1.55 -2.13 0.67
C ARG A 130 0.51 -2.81 1.55
N ASN A 131 0.98 -3.43 2.63
CA ASN A 131 0.15 -3.98 3.68
C ASN A 131 0.27 -3.06 4.90
N LYS A 132 -0.88 -2.64 5.44
CA LYS A 132 -0.97 -1.83 6.64
C LYS A 132 -1.51 -2.68 7.77
N LYS A 133 -0.82 -2.67 8.90
CA LYS A 133 -1.25 -3.35 10.13
C LYS A 133 -1.28 -2.34 11.27
N ARG A 134 -2.45 -2.18 11.90
CA ARG A 134 -2.57 -1.35 13.09
C ARG A 134 -2.19 -2.12 14.35
N TYR A 135 -1.60 -1.43 15.31
CA TYR A 135 -1.25 -1.97 16.63
C TYR A 135 -1.42 -0.91 17.73
N GLY A 136 -1.42 -1.34 18.99
CA GLY A 136 -1.54 -0.44 20.14
C GLY A 136 -2.89 -0.55 20.86
N ASN A 137 -3.31 0.56 21.48
CA ASN A 137 -4.51 0.57 22.33
C ASN A 137 -5.77 0.79 21.49
N VAL A 138 -6.68 -0.20 21.51
CA VAL A 138 -7.95 -0.17 20.77
C VAL A 138 -8.83 1.03 21.14
N MET A 139 -8.86 1.43 22.41
CA MET A 139 -9.68 2.55 22.86
C MET A 139 -9.14 3.88 22.34
N LEU A 140 -7.82 4.06 22.36
CA LEU A 140 -7.17 5.26 21.84
C LEU A 140 -7.29 5.35 20.32
N ASP A 141 -7.26 4.23 19.60
CA ASP A 141 -7.47 4.18 18.14
C ASP A 141 -8.94 4.50 17.79
N LEU A 142 -9.91 3.89 18.50
CA LEU A 142 -11.35 4.11 18.26
C LEU A 142 -11.75 5.57 18.54
N MET A 143 -11.22 6.17 19.61
CA MET A 143 -11.46 7.57 19.94
C MET A 143 -10.55 8.54 19.18
N ASP A 144 -9.75 8.04 18.23
CA ASP A 144 -8.82 8.84 17.43
C ASP A 144 -7.87 9.71 18.27
N PHE A 145 -7.42 9.22 19.42
CA PHE A 145 -6.38 9.89 20.21
C PHE A 145 -4.98 9.48 19.79
N GLN A 146 -4.82 8.22 19.37
CA GLN A 146 -3.55 7.69 18.92
C GLN A 146 -3.76 6.55 17.92
N LYS A 147 -3.03 6.60 16.80
CA LYS A 147 -3.02 5.55 15.78
C LYS A 147 -1.59 5.13 15.51
N ASN A 148 -1.29 3.84 15.72
CA ASN A 148 0.00 3.27 15.31
C ASN A 148 -0.19 2.32 14.13
N GLU A 149 0.52 2.56 13.05
CA GLU A 149 0.48 1.74 11.84
C GLU A 149 1.88 1.23 11.49
N GLU A 150 1.99 -0.07 11.21
CA GLU A 150 3.13 -0.68 10.54
C GLU A 150 2.78 -0.89 9.06
N ILE A 151 3.61 -0.35 8.16
CA ILE A 151 3.44 -0.49 6.72
C ILE A 151 4.57 -1.35 6.18
N THR A 152 4.21 -2.50 5.60
CA THR A 152 5.15 -3.39 4.93
C THR A 152 4.84 -3.50 3.44
N GLY A 153 5.81 -3.86 2.62
CA GLY A 153 5.55 -4.04 1.20
C GLY A 153 6.77 -4.00 0.30
N TRP A 154 6.52 -3.76 -0.98
CA TRP A 154 7.55 -3.56 -1.99
C TRP A 154 7.00 -2.68 -3.11
N GLU A 155 7.92 -2.03 -3.83
CA GLU A 155 7.58 -1.30 -5.05
C GLU A 155 8.69 -1.48 -6.08
N PHE A 156 8.30 -1.57 -7.34
CA PHE A 156 9.22 -1.65 -8.47
C PHE A 156 8.69 -0.74 -9.57
N ARG A 157 9.55 0.11 -10.11
CA ARG A 157 9.23 1.02 -11.21
C ARG A 157 10.24 0.79 -12.32
N SER A 158 9.78 0.49 -13.52
CA SER A 158 10.64 0.35 -14.69
C SER A 158 10.11 1.13 -15.86
N VAL A 159 11.00 1.76 -16.61
CA VAL A 159 10.70 2.41 -17.87
C VAL A 159 11.57 1.78 -18.95
N ILE A 160 10.91 1.20 -19.95
CA ILE A 160 11.56 0.60 -21.12
C ILE A 160 11.16 1.43 -22.34
N VAL A 161 12.13 1.91 -23.08
CA VAL A 161 11.92 2.78 -24.25
C VAL A 161 12.20 2.00 -25.51
N LEU A 162 11.30 2.14 -26.48
CA LEU A 162 11.32 1.44 -27.75
C LEU A 162 11.26 2.41 -28.92
N VAL A 163 11.97 2.07 -29.99
CA VAL A 163 11.85 2.72 -31.30
C VAL A 163 11.57 1.64 -32.32
N ASP A 164 10.52 1.81 -33.13
CA ASP A 164 10.08 0.80 -34.11
C ASP A 164 9.90 -0.60 -33.49
N ASN A 165 9.31 -0.65 -32.29
CA ASN A 165 9.11 -1.87 -31.48
C ASN A 165 10.38 -2.58 -30.99
N ARG A 166 11.57 -1.97 -31.11
CA ARG A 166 12.83 -2.50 -30.57
C ARG A 166 13.27 -1.71 -29.35
N VAL A 167 13.70 -2.42 -28.30
CA VAL A 167 14.20 -1.78 -27.07
C VAL A 167 15.49 -1.02 -27.35
N VAL A 168 15.49 0.28 -27.09
CA VAL A 168 16.66 1.15 -27.25
C VAL A 168 17.25 1.60 -25.92
N PHE A 169 16.44 1.62 -24.86
CA PHE A 169 16.87 1.99 -23.52
C PHE A 169 15.98 1.33 -22.47
N LYS A 170 16.53 1.05 -21.28
CA LYS A 170 15.75 0.60 -20.13
C LYS A 170 16.37 1.11 -18.83
N ILE A 171 15.52 1.45 -17.88
CA ILE A 171 15.90 1.79 -16.50
C ILE A 171 14.88 1.22 -15.51
N TRP A 172 15.32 0.95 -14.29
CA TRP A 172 14.44 0.57 -13.20
C TRP A 172 14.88 1.24 -11.89
N SER A 173 13.93 1.37 -10.97
CA SER A 173 14.12 1.81 -9.58
C SER A 173 13.07 1.12 -8.70
N GLY A 174 13.19 1.24 -7.39
CA GLY A 174 12.20 0.72 -6.45
C GLY A 174 12.81 0.31 -5.12
N THR A 175 11.93 -0.16 -4.24
CA THR A 175 12.27 -0.56 -2.87
C THR A 175 11.86 -2.02 -2.68
N PRO A 176 12.83 -2.96 -2.54
CA PRO A 176 12.55 -4.39 -2.39
C PRO A 176 11.78 -4.73 -1.11
N GLN A 177 12.05 -3.98 -0.03
CA GLN A 177 11.42 -4.16 1.27
C GLN A 177 11.08 -2.79 1.84
N ILE A 178 9.79 -2.52 1.99
CA ILE A 178 9.25 -1.36 2.70
C ILE A 178 8.94 -1.83 4.12
N LEU A 179 9.45 -1.10 5.10
CA LEU A 179 9.08 -1.19 6.52
C LEU A 179 9.03 0.24 7.07
N GLU A 180 7.83 0.74 7.29
CA GLU A 180 7.59 2.08 7.82
C GLU A 180 6.73 1.95 9.10
N TYR A 181 7.05 2.75 10.12
CA TYR A 181 6.24 2.87 11.34
C TYR A 181 5.66 4.28 11.40
N ASN A 182 4.36 4.40 11.59
CA ASN A 182 3.65 5.65 11.71
C ASN A 182 2.99 5.74 13.10
N ASP A 183 3.36 6.73 13.92
CA ASP A 183 2.71 7.06 15.20
C ASP A 183 2.04 8.44 15.03
N GLU A 184 0.72 8.43 14.94
CA GLU A 184 -0.10 9.63 14.83
C GLU A 184 -0.76 9.91 16.19
N ARG A 185 -0.61 11.13 16.69
CA ARG A 185 -1.18 11.56 17.98
C ARG A 185 -2.09 12.75 17.78
N ASN A 186 -3.34 12.53 18.13
CA ASN A 186 -4.43 13.48 17.94
C ASN A 186 -4.98 13.85 19.34
N PRO A 187 -4.33 14.78 20.06
CA PRO A 187 -4.67 15.06 21.45
C PRO A 187 -6.10 15.58 21.66
N LEU A 188 -6.75 16.14 20.64
CA LEU A 188 -8.16 16.55 20.72
C LEU A 188 -9.13 15.48 20.21
N GLY A 189 -8.62 14.29 19.88
CA GLY A 189 -9.44 13.14 19.51
C GLY A 189 -10.31 13.41 18.28
N PRO A 190 -11.60 13.03 18.31
CA PRO A 190 -12.49 13.14 17.15
C PRO A 190 -12.73 14.58 16.67
N ILE A 191 -12.54 15.58 17.54
CA ILE A 191 -12.73 17.01 17.19
C ILE A 191 -11.64 17.48 16.22
N GLN A 192 -10.42 16.94 16.33
CA GLN A 192 -9.32 17.20 15.39
C GLN A 192 -9.58 16.57 14.02
N GLY A 193 -10.04 15.32 13.98
CA GLY A 193 -10.35 14.64 12.71
C GLY A 193 -11.53 15.25 11.94
N ALA A 194 -12.49 15.89 12.61
CA ALA A 194 -13.62 16.57 11.98
C ALA A 194 -13.22 17.85 11.23
N SER A 195 -12.13 18.51 11.62
CA SER A 195 -11.60 19.71 10.94
C SER A 195 -11.21 19.44 9.48
N ASP A 196 -10.60 18.29 9.20
CA ASP A 196 -10.15 17.92 7.84
C ASP A 196 -11.31 17.72 6.86
N TYR A 197 -12.51 17.33 7.33
CA TYR A 197 -13.70 17.18 6.46
C TYR A 197 -14.43 18.50 6.17
N PHE A 198 -14.21 19.54 6.97
CA PHE A 198 -14.86 20.86 6.80
C PHE A 198 -14.08 21.80 5.87
N LEU A 199 -12.86 21.41 5.47
CA LEU A 199 -11.95 22.24 4.66
C LEU A 199 -11.77 21.74 3.21
N ASP A 200 -12.50 20.70 2.81
CA ASP A 200 -12.61 20.20 1.42
C ASP A 200 -13.95 20.56 0.77
#